data_AF-A0A920VWU3-F1
#
_entry.id   AF-A0A920VWU3-F1
#
_cell.length_a   1.000
_cell.length_b   1.000
_cell.length_c   1.000
_cell.angle_alpha   90.00
_cell.angle_beta   90.00
_cell.angle_gamma   90.00
#
_symmetry.space_group_name_H-M   'P 1'
#
loop_
_entity.id
_entity.type
_entity.pdbx_description
1 polymer ?
#
loop_
_entity_poly.entity_id
_entity_poly.type
_entity_poly.pdbx_seq_one_letter_code
_entity_poly.pdbx_strand_id
1 'polypeptide(L)'
;MLSIQNEREWQRFCVEILVAADFAEQYPDNSSRLANRSVVDGSVETALGKLSHTEASAKLKKLEIAYSTLNDVRGFPVIRF
;
A
#
# COMPACT_ATOMS: atom_id res chain seq x y z
N MET A 1 -7.44 -5.50 0.42
CA MET A 1 -6.04 -5.99 0.48
C MET A 1 -5.18 -5.11 -0.42
N LEU A 2 -3.98 -4.77 0.04
CA LEU A 2 -2.95 -4.07 -0.74
C LEU A 2 -2.15 -5.10 -1.53
N SER A 3 -2.00 -4.91 -2.84
CA SER A 3 -1.29 -5.85 -3.71
C SER A 3 -0.06 -5.19 -4.30
N ILE A 4 1.05 -5.23 -3.55
CA ILE A 4 2.35 -4.71 -4.00
C ILE A 4 3.11 -5.84 -4.69
N GLN A 5 3.40 -5.69 -5.97
CA GLN A 5 3.87 -6.79 -6.82
C GLN A 5 5.38 -6.88 -6.95
N ASN A 6 6.10 -5.77 -6.78
CA ASN A 6 7.55 -5.70 -6.95
C ASN A 6 8.22 -4.81 -5.90
N GLU A 7 9.54 -4.91 -5.80
CA GLU A 7 10.36 -4.18 -4.84
C GLU A 7 10.34 -2.67 -5.11
N ARG A 8 10.17 -2.25 -6.38
CA ARG A 8 10.09 -0.83 -6.75
C ARG A 8 8.82 -0.17 -6.22
N GLU A 9 7.68 -0.84 -6.37
CA GLU A 9 6.40 -0.42 -5.79
C GLU A 9 6.49 -0.39 -4.27
N TRP A 10 7.14 -1.39 -3.66
CA TRP A 10 7.35 -1.43 -2.22
C TRP A 10 8.18 -0.25 -1.71
N GLN A 11 9.30 0.06 -2.36
CA GLN A 11 10.12 1.23 -2.01
C GLN A 11 9.32 2.53 -2.13
N ARG A 12 8.60 2.72 -3.23
CA ARG A 12 7.75 3.91 -3.44
C ARG A 12 6.68 4.01 -2.36
N PHE A 13 6.02 2.91 -2.02
CA PHE A 13 5.03 2.85 -0.95
C PHE A 13 5.63 3.25 0.40
N CYS A 14 6.82 2.74 0.72
CA CYS A 14 7.50 3.04 1.97
C CYS A 14 7.85 4.54 2.08
N VAL A 15 8.32 5.15 1.00
CA VAL A 15 8.68 6.57 0.97
C VAL A 15 7.45 7.47 1.01
N GLU A 16 6.42 7.19 0.21
CA GLU A 16 5.32 8.13 -0.07
C GLU A 16 4.09 7.94 0.85
N ILE A 17 3.92 6.74 1.41
CA ILE A 17 2.79 6.39 2.28
C ILE A 17 3.24 6.08 3.70
N LEU A 18 4.22 5.20 3.90
CA LEU A 18 4.74 4.95 5.27
C LEU A 18 5.58 6.12 5.79
N VAL A 19 6.13 6.94 4.89
CA VAL A 19 7.07 8.02 5.22
C VAL A 19 8.28 7.47 5.99
N ALA A 20 8.73 6.27 5.60
CA ALA A 20 9.83 5.55 6.22
C ALA A 20 10.61 4.79 5.13
N ALA A 21 11.57 5.47 4.49
CA ALA A 21 12.37 4.89 3.41
C ALA A 21 13.16 3.64 3.86
N ASP A 22 13.76 3.71 5.05
CA ASP A 22 14.55 2.62 5.64
C ASP A 22 13.71 1.34 5.89
N PHE A 23 12.38 1.47 5.97
CA PHE A 23 11.48 0.32 6.11
C PHE A 23 11.53 -0.60 4.89
N ALA A 24 11.77 -0.03 3.70
CA ALA A 24 11.95 -0.82 2.49
C ALA A 24 13.26 -1.61 2.51
N GLU A 25 14.30 -1.11 3.18
CA GLU A 25 15.58 -1.82 3.30
C GLU A 25 15.52 -2.95 4.33
N GLN A 26 14.73 -2.79 5.40
CA GLN A 26 14.50 -3.82 6.41
C GLN A 26 13.65 -4.99 5.87
N TYR A 27 12.73 -4.70 4.94
CA TYR A 27 11.83 -5.70 4.36
C TYR A 27 11.82 -5.61 2.83
N PRO A 28 12.93 -5.89 2.15
CA PRO A 28 13.10 -5.56 0.73
C PRO A 28 12.29 -6.45 -0.20
N ASP A 29 12.01 -7.69 0.17
CA ASP A 29 11.41 -8.71 -0.69
C ASP A 29 10.12 -9.28 -0.11
N ASN A 30 9.43 -10.13 -0.89
CA ASN A 30 8.18 -10.74 -0.43
C ASN A 30 8.38 -11.72 0.73
N SER A 31 9.50 -12.46 0.75
CA SER A 31 9.78 -13.46 1.78
C SER A 31 10.00 -12.83 3.15
N SER A 32 10.80 -11.76 3.22
CA SER A 32 11.05 -10.95 4.42
C SER A 32 9.77 -10.28 4.93
N ARG A 33 8.94 -9.76 4.03
CA ARG A 33 7.62 -9.19 4.40
C ARG A 33 6.66 -10.24 4.93
N LEU A 34 6.61 -11.42 4.32
CA LEU A 34 5.76 -12.52 4.78
C LEU A 34 6.22 -13.09 6.13
N ALA A 35 7.53 -13.24 6.33
CA ALA A 35 8.10 -13.68 7.61
C ALA A 35 7.83 -12.68 8.75
N ASN A 36 7.77 -11.38 8.42
CA ASN A 36 7.52 -10.30 9.38
C ASN A 36 6.12 -9.70 9.23
N ARG A 37 5.16 -10.50 8.77
CA ARG A 37 3.85 -10.00 8.34
C ARG A 37 3.13 -9.17 9.40
N SER A 38 3.22 -9.55 10.68
CA SER A 38 2.59 -8.77 11.75
C SER A 38 3.15 -7.35 11.87
N VAL A 39 4.46 -7.18 11.69
CA VAL A 39 5.12 -5.87 11.77
C VAL A 39 4.83 -5.05 10.51
N VAL A 40 4.88 -5.70 9.35
CA VAL A 40 4.59 -5.06 8.06
C VAL A 40 3.12 -4.62 8.01
N ASP A 41 2.18 -5.53 8.22
CA ASP A 41 0.74 -5.22 8.18
C ASP A 41 0.38 -4.14 9.20
N GLY A 42 0.90 -4.22 10.44
CA GLY A 42 0.66 -3.19 11.45
C GLY A 42 1.21 -1.80 11.09
N SER A 43 2.37 -1.75 10.43
CA SER A 43 2.96 -0.49 9.94
C SER A 43 2.14 0.09 8.78
N VAL A 44 1.69 -0.76 7.86
CA VAL A 44 0.81 -0.39 6.75
C VAL A 44 -0.53 0.15 7.25
N GLU A 45 -1.19 -0.56 8.18
CA GLU A 45 -2.45 -0.16 8.78
C GLU A 45 -2.32 1.16 9.53
N THR A 46 -1.25 1.34 10.30
CA THR A 46 -0.97 2.59 11.03
C THR A 46 -0.76 3.76 10.06
N ALA A 47 -0.01 3.56 8.97
CA ALA A 47 0.23 4.61 7.98
C ALA A 47 -1.04 4.98 7.21
N LEU A 48 -1.79 3.99 6.74
CA LEU A 48 -3.05 4.22 6.03
C LEU A 48 -4.14 4.77 6.94
N GLY A 49 -4.17 4.39 8.22
CA GLY A 49 -5.14 4.91 9.20
C GLY A 49 -4.94 6.38 9.55
N LYS A 50 -3.77 6.96 9.24
CA LYS A 50 -3.52 8.41 9.35
C LYS A 50 -4.04 9.20 8.16
N LEU A 51 -4.37 8.54 7.05
CA LEU A 51 -4.86 9.15 5.83
C LEU A 51 -6.37 8.99 5.74
N SER A 52 -7.06 10.00 5.21
CA SER A 52 -8.44 9.80 4.77
C SER A 52 -8.48 8.84 3.58
N HIS A 53 -9.64 8.23 3.35
CA HIS A 53 -9.83 7.33 2.20
C HIS A 53 -9.45 8.00 0.88
N THR A 54 -9.86 9.26 0.66
CA THR A 54 -9.56 10.00 -0.57
C THR A 54 -8.05 10.24 -0.73
N GLU A 55 -7.34 10.56 0.34
CA GLU A 55 -5.89 10.78 0.30
C GLU A 55 -5.13 9.48 0.03
N ALA A 56 -5.50 8.39 0.71
CA ALA A 56 -4.91 7.08 0.50
C ALA A 56 -5.13 6.62 -0.95
N SER A 57 -6.37 6.73 -1.45
CA SER A 57 -6.73 6.38 -2.83
C SER A 57 -5.98 7.22 -3.86
N ALA A 58 -5.84 8.52 -3.65
CA ALA A 58 -5.10 9.41 -4.54
C ALA A 58 -3.60 9.07 -4.57
N LYS A 59 -3.00 8.83 -3.39
CA LYS A 59 -1.59 8.40 -3.27
C LYS A 59 -1.36 7.06 -3.95
N LEU A 60 -2.16 6.04 -3.66
CA LEU A 60 -2.03 4.71 -4.26
C LEU A 60 -2.18 4.75 -5.78
N LYS A 61 -3.14 5.54 -6.29
CA LYS A 61 -3.32 5.75 -7.74
C LYS A 61 -2.11 6.45 -8.39
N LYS A 62 -1.54 7.48 -7.73
CA LYS A 62 -0.31 8.16 -8.19
C LYS A 62 0.89 7.21 -8.22
N LEU A 63 0.93 6.24 -7.32
CA LEU A 63 1.99 5.24 -7.25
C LEU A 63 1.77 4.04 -8.15
N GLU A 64 0.63 3.97 -8.85
CA GLU A 64 0.20 2.83 -9.66
C GLU A 64 0.12 1.52 -8.87
N ILE A 65 -0.12 1.62 -7.56
CA ILE A 65 -0.22 0.48 -6.66
C ILE A 65 -1.67 0.01 -6.65
N ALA A 66 -1.88 -1.25 -7.03
CA ALA A 66 -3.18 -1.88 -6.95
C ALA A 66 -3.62 -2.05 -5.49
N TYR A 67 -4.80 -1.53 -5.17
CA TYR A 67 -5.43 -1.72 -3.87
C TYR A 67 -6.89 -2.10 -4.06
N SER A 68 -7.34 -3.09 -3.28
CA SER A 68 -8.75 -3.41 -3.15
C SER A 68 -9.22 -2.88 -1.81
N THR A 69 -10.12 -1.89 -1.85
CA THR A 69 -10.84 -1.38 -0.69
C THR A 69 -11.73 -2.49 -0.16
N LEU A 70 -11.48 -2.97 1.06
CA LEU A 70 -12.31 -4.00 1.69
C LEU A 70 -13.68 -3.49 2.18
N ASN A 71 -14.10 -2.26 1.85
CA ASN A 71 -15.50 -1.86 1.94
C ASN A 71 -15.82 -0.59 1.13
N ASP A 72 -16.94 -0.64 0.41
CA ASP A 72 -17.81 0.47 -0.03
C ASP A 72 -17.25 1.51 -1.03
N VAL A 73 -16.93 1.07 -2.26
CA VAL A 73 -17.16 1.92 -3.43
C VAL A 73 -18.54 1.59 -4.02
N ARG A 74 -19.60 2.05 -3.36
CA ARG A 74 -20.83 2.40 -4.07
C ARG A 74 -20.48 3.46 -5.11
N GLY A 75 -20.48 3.04 -6.38
CA GLY A 75 -20.56 3.93 -7.53
C GLY A 75 -19.23 4.31 -8.17
N PHE A 76 -18.54 3.36 -8.78
CA PHE A 76 -17.69 3.67 -9.94
C PHE A 76 -17.99 2.70 -11.08
N PRO A 77 -18.52 3.16 -12.23
CA PRO A 77 -18.74 2.30 -13.38
C PRO A 77 -17.38 1.89 -13.94
N VAL A 78 -17.10 0.60 -13.89
CA VAL A 78 -15.96 -0.01 -14.56
C VAL A 78 -16.21 0.11 -16.06
N ILE A 79 -15.60 1.10 -16.72
CA ILE A 79 -15.51 1.10 -18.18
C ILE A 79 -14.48 0.04 -18.54
N ARG A 80 -14.98 -1.05 -19.11
CA ARG A 80 -14.19 -2.10 -19.72
C ARG A 80 -14.13 -1.80 -21.22
N PHE A 81 -12.94 -1.55 -21.74
CA PHE A 81 -12.65 -1.76 -23.15
C PHE A 81 -12.25 -3.22 -23.36
#